data_AF-A0A924YJI3-F1
#
_entry.id   AF-A0A924YJI3-F1
#
_cell.length_a   1.000
_cell.length_b   1.000
_cell.length_c   1.000
_cell.angle_alpha   90.00
_cell.angle_beta   90.00
_cell.angle_gamma   90.00
#
_symmetry.space_group_name_H-M   'P 1'
#
loop_
_entity.id
_entity.type
_entity.pdbx_description
1 polymer ?
#
loop_
_entity_poly.entity_id
_entity_poly.type
_entity_poly.pdbx_seq_one_letter_code
_entity_poly.pdbx_strand_id
1 'polypeptide(L)'
;MITLWSFALLTPVPTPTPFRDHPIDNQRMESFINSFQDCELPCWWGIRIGEMTFAEIEQTLAPLGIPFETDDSPTLNSRELYTEQRELTLVLHMKPENGVIDDIPDVMFVNIETDNERPVWTQYNMRTVLRHMGTPDAIYFQSSLPTDVIAPISYTFTLYYQDKGVVAEFSGLLDQGQNLCIDTVPYHRIFLRINRAGYEFDPARERLFLPQDSFNIETFLFDMSAEEFTELMLNDYECFEVTA
;
A
#
# COMPACT_ATOMS: atom_id res chain seq x y z
N MET A 1 5.03 -73.51 -0.35
CA MET A 1 5.31 -72.18 0.22
C MET A 1 5.24 -71.19 -0.94
N ILE A 2 4.18 -70.39 -1.01
CA ILE A 2 3.97 -69.39 -2.07
C ILE A 2 4.07 -68.03 -1.37
N THR A 3 5.11 -67.27 -1.70
CA THR A 3 5.33 -65.91 -1.20
C THR A 3 4.58 -64.93 -2.09
N LEU A 4 3.51 -64.34 -1.55
CA LEU A 4 2.78 -63.22 -2.16
C LEU A 4 3.56 -61.93 -1.89
N TRP A 5 3.98 -61.26 -2.96
CA TRP A 5 4.56 -59.91 -2.90
C TRP A 5 3.43 -58.88 -2.99
N SER A 6 3.26 -58.08 -1.94
CA SER A 6 2.40 -56.90 -1.97
C SER A 6 3.08 -55.80 -2.77
N PHE A 7 2.50 -55.43 -3.91
CA PHE A 7 2.85 -54.21 -4.61
C PHE A 7 2.18 -53.03 -3.89
N ALA A 8 3.00 -52.13 -3.34
CA ALA A 8 2.52 -50.83 -2.88
C ALA A 8 2.02 -50.04 -4.09
N LEU A 9 0.74 -49.68 -4.10
CA LEU A 9 0.18 -48.76 -5.08
C LEU A 9 0.79 -47.38 -4.85
N LEU A 10 1.67 -46.95 -5.75
CA LEU A 10 2.12 -45.57 -5.82
C LEU A 10 0.92 -44.72 -6.25
N THR A 11 0.37 -43.96 -5.31
CA THR A 11 -0.60 -42.91 -5.63
C THR A 11 0.08 -41.88 -6.51
N PRO A 12 -0.47 -41.52 -7.68
CA PRO A 12 0.10 -40.47 -8.50
C PRO A 12 0.15 -39.18 -7.68
N VAL A 13 1.36 -38.64 -7.50
CA VAL A 13 1.55 -37.32 -6.90
C VAL A 13 0.86 -36.32 -7.83
N PRO A 14 -0.07 -35.49 -7.33
CA PRO A 14 -0.72 -34.48 -8.16
C PRO A 14 0.36 -33.57 -8.75
N THR A 15 0.52 -33.62 -10.07
CA THR A 15 1.41 -32.71 -10.79
C THR A 15 0.90 -31.29 -10.56
N PRO A 16 1.71 -30.37 -10.00
CA PRO A 16 1.30 -28.97 -9.87
C PRO A 16 0.90 -28.47 -11.25
N THR A 17 -0.35 -28.03 -11.36
CA THR A 17 -0.87 -27.49 -12.62
C THR A 17 -0.10 -26.20 -12.88
N PRO A 18 0.50 -26.00 -14.07
CA PRO A 18 1.18 -24.76 -14.37
C PRO A 18 0.20 -23.60 -14.16
N PHE A 19 0.58 -22.66 -13.29
CA PHE A 19 -0.17 -21.44 -13.04
C PHE A 19 -0.34 -20.72 -14.38
N ARG A 20 -1.59 -20.46 -14.78
CA ARG A 20 -1.86 -19.57 -15.90
C ARG A 20 -1.74 -18.15 -15.39
N ASP A 21 -0.94 -17.34 -16.07
CA ASP A 21 -0.89 -15.88 -15.98
C ASP A 21 -2.25 -15.29 -16.34
N HIS A 22 -3.23 -15.45 -15.46
CA HIS A 22 -4.49 -14.75 -15.57
C HIS A 22 -4.34 -13.47 -14.76
N PRO A 23 -4.35 -12.28 -15.41
CA PRO A 23 -4.49 -11.03 -14.66
C PRO A 23 -5.69 -11.17 -13.71
N ILE A 24 -5.61 -10.60 -12.51
CA ILE A 24 -6.75 -10.57 -11.60
C ILE A 24 -7.85 -9.90 -12.37
N ASP A 25 -8.93 -10.63 -12.63
CA ASP A 25 -10.12 -10.04 -13.18
C ASP A 25 -10.65 -9.03 -12.15
N ASN A 26 -10.90 -7.80 -12.58
CA ASN A 26 -11.38 -6.70 -11.72
C ASN A 26 -12.55 -7.14 -10.84
N GLN A 27 -13.42 -8.01 -11.36
CA GLN A 27 -14.55 -8.55 -10.60
C GLN A 27 -14.11 -9.35 -9.37
N ARG A 28 -13.00 -10.08 -9.45
CA ARG A 28 -12.43 -10.84 -8.32
C ARG A 28 -11.84 -9.90 -7.28
N MET A 29 -11.10 -8.86 -7.71
CA MET A 29 -10.55 -7.85 -6.80
C MET A 29 -11.67 -7.10 -6.08
N GLU A 30 -12.67 -6.63 -6.82
CA GLU A 30 -13.87 -5.98 -6.26
C GLU A 30 -14.60 -6.89 -5.27
N SER A 31 -14.84 -8.15 -5.64
CA SER A 31 -15.50 -9.11 -4.75
C SER A 31 -14.70 -9.38 -3.48
N PHE A 32 -13.37 -9.47 -3.61
CA PHE A 32 -12.44 -9.68 -2.50
C PHE A 32 -12.49 -8.50 -1.53
N ILE A 33 -12.28 -7.29 -2.05
CA ILE A 33 -12.33 -6.06 -1.28
C ILE A 33 -13.69 -5.88 -0.58
N ASN A 34 -14.78 -6.12 -1.30
CA ASN A 34 -16.13 -6.01 -0.75
C ASN A 34 -16.49 -7.11 0.25
N SER A 35 -15.66 -8.15 0.43
CA SER A 35 -15.90 -9.21 1.41
C SER A 35 -15.49 -8.83 2.84
N PHE A 36 -14.74 -7.74 3.01
CA PHE A 36 -14.21 -7.29 4.29
C PHE A 36 -14.88 -6.02 4.81
N GLN A 37 -16.20 -5.88 4.63
CA GLN A 37 -16.93 -4.68 5.07
C GLN A 37 -16.85 -4.40 6.58
N ASP A 38 -16.56 -5.42 7.39
CA ASP A 38 -16.39 -5.29 8.85
C ASP A 38 -14.93 -4.99 9.28
N CYS A 39 -14.02 -4.78 8.33
CA CYS A 39 -12.61 -4.48 8.57
C CYS A 39 -12.39 -2.97 8.38
N GLU A 40 -12.43 -2.23 9.48
CA GLU A 40 -12.08 -0.81 9.50
C GLU A 40 -10.57 -0.63 9.73
N LEU A 41 -10.00 0.43 9.13
CA LEU A 41 -8.59 0.79 9.32
C LEU A 41 -8.20 0.81 10.81
N PRO A 42 -7.03 0.27 11.19
CA PRO A 42 -5.89 -0.13 10.34
C PRO A 42 -5.98 -1.57 9.78
N CYS A 43 -7.11 -2.26 9.96
CA CYS A 43 -7.34 -3.54 9.29
C CYS A 43 -7.48 -3.29 7.78
N TRP A 44 -6.74 -4.02 6.95
CA TRP A 44 -6.79 -3.87 5.50
C TRP A 44 -7.03 -5.21 4.82
N TRP A 45 -8.16 -5.37 4.12
CA TRP A 45 -8.57 -6.65 3.52
C TRP A 45 -8.58 -7.83 4.50
N GLY A 46 -8.97 -7.56 5.76
CA GLY A 46 -8.94 -8.55 6.84
C GLY A 46 -7.56 -8.74 7.49
N ILE A 47 -6.51 -8.09 6.99
CA ILE A 47 -5.14 -8.22 7.52
C ILE A 47 -4.94 -7.29 8.72
N ARG A 48 -4.43 -7.86 9.81
CA ARG A 48 -4.07 -7.15 11.04
C ARG A 48 -2.59 -7.30 11.34
N ILE A 49 -1.82 -6.25 11.08
CA ILE A 49 -0.36 -6.24 11.26
C ILE A 49 0.00 -6.37 12.74
N GLY A 50 0.97 -7.24 13.03
CA GLY A 50 1.37 -7.58 14.41
C GLY A 50 0.45 -8.58 15.12
N GLU A 51 -0.66 -9.00 14.51
CA GLU A 51 -1.58 -10.02 15.05
C GLU A 51 -1.59 -11.32 14.25
N MET A 52 -1.44 -11.22 12.92
CA MET A 52 -1.52 -12.37 12.02
C MET A 52 -0.14 -12.87 11.61
N THR A 53 -0.03 -14.19 11.42
CA THR A 53 1.15 -14.81 10.82
C THR A 53 1.14 -14.66 9.30
N PHE A 54 2.30 -14.85 8.67
CA PHE A 54 2.41 -14.86 7.22
C PHE A 54 1.50 -15.90 6.58
N ALA A 55 1.44 -17.10 7.15
CA ALA A 55 0.56 -18.16 6.64
C ALA A 55 -0.94 -17.79 6.73
N GLU A 56 -1.35 -17.06 7.76
CA GLU A 56 -2.73 -16.56 7.90
C GLU A 56 -3.03 -15.46 6.86
N ILE A 57 -2.05 -14.59 6.58
CA ILE A 57 -2.17 -13.55 5.55
C ILE A 57 -2.23 -14.18 4.15
N GLU A 58 -1.38 -15.17 3.86
CA GLU A 58 -1.43 -15.93 2.60
C GLU A 58 -2.81 -16.57 2.40
N GLN A 59 -3.39 -17.18 3.44
CA GLN A 59 -4.73 -17.76 3.37
C GLN A 59 -5.81 -16.71 3.16
N THR A 60 -5.67 -15.54 3.80
CA THR A 60 -6.59 -14.41 3.64
C THR A 60 -6.60 -13.92 2.21
N LEU A 61 -5.43 -13.82 1.56
CA LEU A 61 -5.26 -13.31 0.21
C LEU A 61 -5.38 -14.38 -0.89
N ALA A 62 -5.37 -15.66 -0.53
CA ALA A 62 -5.50 -16.79 -1.46
C ALA A 62 -6.66 -16.67 -2.47
N PRO A 63 -7.84 -16.12 -2.11
CA PRO A 63 -8.94 -15.93 -3.06
C PRO A 63 -8.60 -15.02 -4.25
N LEU A 64 -7.60 -14.13 -4.13
CA LEU A 64 -7.13 -13.31 -5.26
C LEU A 64 -6.44 -14.16 -6.33
N GLY A 65 -5.92 -15.34 -5.97
CA GLY A 65 -5.20 -16.23 -6.89
C GLY A 65 -3.86 -15.64 -7.35
N ILE A 66 -3.33 -14.71 -6.57
CA ILE A 66 -2.05 -14.06 -6.76
C ILE A 66 -0.95 -15.02 -6.29
N PRO A 67 0.05 -15.34 -7.13
CA PRO A 67 1.21 -16.09 -6.67
C PRO A 67 2.04 -15.20 -5.75
N PHE A 68 2.52 -15.81 -4.69
CA PHE A 68 3.37 -15.16 -3.71
C PHE A 68 4.82 -15.51 -4.00
N GLU A 69 5.60 -14.52 -4.40
CA GLU A 69 7.04 -14.65 -4.49
C GLU A 69 7.65 -14.30 -3.15
N THR A 70 8.46 -15.22 -2.62
CA THR A 70 9.29 -14.98 -1.45
C THR A 70 10.68 -14.59 -1.94
N ASP A 71 11.09 -13.35 -1.69
CA ASP A 71 12.48 -12.95 -1.84
C ASP A 71 13.19 -13.17 -0.49
N ASP A 72 14.08 -14.15 -0.44
CA ASP A 72 14.96 -14.38 0.71
C ASP A 72 16.14 -13.39 0.62
N SER A 73 15.85 -12.10 0.72
CA SER A 73 16.87 -11.05 0.64
C SER A 73 17.75 -11.10 1.90
N PRO A 74 19.05 -11.49 1.78
CA PRO A 74 19.93 -11.62 2.93
C PRO A 74 20.25 -10.27 3.57
N THR A 75 19.96 -9.17 2.87
CA THR A 75 20.22 -7.81 3.35
C THR A 75 19.11 -7.25 4.23
N LEU A 76 17.88 -7.76 4.12
CA LEU A 76 16.74 -7.24 4.87
C LEU A 76 16.15 -8.21 5.90
N ASN A 77 16.50 -9.51 5.85
CA ASN A 77 15.83 -10.55 6.66
C ASN A 77 14.30 -10.45 6.55
N SER A 78 13.80 -9.95 5.41
CA SER A 78 12.39 -9.81 5.10
C SER A 78 11.96 -10.98 4.24
N ARG A 79 10.69 -11.36 4.39
CA ARG A 79 9.99 -12.18 3.43
C ARG A 79 9.02 -11.27 2.70
N GLU A 80 9.50 -10.69 1.62
CA GLU A 80 8.66 -9.98 0.68
C GLU A 80 7.52 -10.90 0.22
N LEU A 81 6.34 -10.30 0.10
CA LEU A 81 5.29 -10.81 -0.76
C LEU A 81 5.33 -9.93 -1.99
N TYR A 82 5.23 -10.50 -3.19
CA TYR A 82 5.05 -9.68 -4.38
C TYR A 82 3.86 -10.16 -5.17
N THR A 83 3.13 -9.18 -5.66
CA THR A 83 2.21 -9.34 -6.76
C THR A 83 2.57 -8.28 -7.77
N GLU A 84 3.15 -8.69 -8.88
CA GLU A 84 3.29 -7.79 -10.02
C GLU A 84 2.07 -7.97 -10.91
N GLN A 85 0.98 -7.36 -10.48
CA GLN A 85 0.00 -6.87 -11.42
C GLN A 85 0.17 -5.37 -11.47
N ARG A 86 0.14 -4.79 -12.67
CA ARG A 86 0.52 -3.39 -12.97
C ARG A 86 -0.09 -2.30 -12.07
N GLU A 87 -0.98 -2.66 -11.16
CA GLU A 87 -1.85 -1.77 -10.39
C GLU A 87 -1.82 -2.03 -8.89
N LEU A 88 -1.28 -3.16 -8.43
CA LEU A 88 -1.19 -3.49 -7.01
C LEU A 88 0.11 -4.23 -6.74
N THR A 89 0.90 -3.70 -5.82
CA THR A 89 2.03 -4.37 -5.17
C THR A 89 1.77 -4.39 -3.67
N LEU A 90 1.66 -5.58 -3.09
CA LEU A 90 1.59 -5.77 -1.65
C LEU A 90 2.91 -6.35 -1.20
N VAL A 91 3.64 -5.69 -0.30
CA VAL A 91 4.88 -6.16 0.28
C VAL A 91 4.74 -6.30 1.79
N LEU A 92 5.02 -7.49 2.31
CA LEU A 92 5.09 -7.73 3.75
C LEU A 92 6.57 -7.74 4.16
N HIS A 93 6.90 -7.05 5.24
CA HIS A 93 8.24 -7.13 5.83
C HIS A 93 8.16 -7.69 7.24
N MET A 94 9.03 -8.67 7.46
CA MET A 94 9.27 -9.28 8.75
C MET A 94 10.58 -8.73 9.31
N LYS A 95 10.62 -8.53 10.62
CA LYS A 95 11.85 -8.14 11.31
C LYS A 95 12.37 -9.34 12.07
N PRO A 96 13.68 -9.63 12.00
CA PRO A 96 14.27 -10.62 12.88
C PRO A 96 14.31 -10.10 14.31
N GLU A 97 13.80 -10.87 15.26
CA GLU A 97 13.97 -10.63 16.68
C GLU A 97 14.96 -11.67 17.25
N ASN A 98 16.08 -11.20 17.79
CA ASN A 98 17.17 -12.05 18.32
C ASN A 98 17.78 -13.05 17.31
N GLY A 99 17.75 -12.71 16.02
CA GLY A 99 18.26 -13.59 14.95
C GLY A 99 17.32 -14.73 14.57
N VAL A 100 16.08 -14.72 15.09
CA VAL A 100 14.98 -15.55 14.63
C VAL A 100 14.01 -14.63 13.89
N ILE A 101 13.65 -15.02 12.68
CA ILE A 101 12.61 -14.33 11.92
C ILE A 101 11.27 -14.70 12.57
N ASP A 102 10.56 -13.72 13.13
CA ASP A 102 9.18 -13.91 13.57
C ASP A 102 8.29 -14.06 12.34
N ASP A 103 7.34 -15.00 12.38
CA ASP A 103 6.40 -15.23 11.28
C ASP A 103 5.29 -14.16 11.24
N ILE A 104 5.31 -13.23 12.19
CA ILE A 104 4.39 -12.09 12.27
C ILE A 104 5.05 -10.88 11.59
N PRO A 105 4.45 -10.33 10.52
CA PRO A 105 4.97 -9.12 9.89
C PRO A 105 4.91 -7.92 10.84
N ASP A 106 5.98 -7.14 10.85
CA ASP A 106 6.06 -5.88 11.60
C ASP A 106 5.61 -4.69 10.76
N VAL A 107 5.73 -4.80 9.43
CA VAL A 107 5.37 -3.76 8.48
C VAL A 107 4.73 -4.40 7.25
N MET A 108 3.70 -3.76 6.72
CA MET A 108 3.09 -4.04 5.44
C MET A 108 3.10 -2.77 4.60
N PHE A 109 3.52 -2.89 3.35
CA PHE A 109 3.42 -1.87 2.33
C PHE A 109 2.39 -2.30 1.29
N VAL A 110 1.41 -1.45 1.03
CA VAL A 110 0.42 -1.63 -0.02
C VAL A 110 0.63 -0.48 -1.00
N ASN A 111 1.16 -0.79 -2.17
CA ASN A 111 1.30 0.16 -3.26
C ASN A 111 0.22 -0.12 -4.29
N ILE A 112 -0.64 0.86 -4.56
CA ILE A 112 -1.71 0.78 -5.54
C ILE A 112 -1.39 1.82 -6.61
N GLU A 113 -1.05 1.35 -7.81
CA GLU A 113 -0.92 2.22 -8.98
C GLU A 113 -2.31 2.32 -9.61
N THR A 114 -2.90 3.52 -9.56
CA THR A 114 -4.26 3.75 -10.04
C THR A 114 -4.20 4.55 -11.33
N ASP A 115 -4.92 4.07 -12.34
CA ASP A 115 -5.23 4.83 -13.56
C ASP A 115 -6.43 5.78 -13.36
N ASN A 116 -6.96 5.92 -12.13
CA ASN A 116 -8.17 6.67 -11.75
C ASN A 116 -9.47 6.23 -12.43
N GLU A 117 -9.42 5.26 -13.35
CA GLU A 117 -10.59 4.75 -14.07
C GLU A 117 -11.30 3.63 -13.30
N ARG A 118 -10.75 3.17 -12.17
CA ARG A 118 -11.22 1.99 -11.45
C ARG A 118 -11.96 2.34 -10.16
N PRO A 119 -13.29 2.09 -10.10
CA PRO A 119 -14.10 2.39 -8.92
C PRO A 119 -13.61 1.71 -7.63
N VAL A 120 -13.01 0.52 -7.74
CA VAL A 120 -12.61 -0.28 -6.56
C VAL A 120 -11.55 0.41 -5.69
N TRP A 121 -10.68 1.23 -6.28
CA TRP A 121 -9.62 1.92 -5.54
C TRP A 121 -10.09 3.25 -4.93
N THR A 122 -11.28 3.74 -5.31
CA THR A 122 -11.80 5.03 -4.81
C THR A 122 -12.04 5.04 -3.31
N GLN A 123 -12.32 3.89 -2.70
CA GLN A 123 -12.45 3.78 -1.24
C GLN A 123 -11.13 4.02 -0.49
N TYR A 124 -10.01 4.05 -1.21
CA TYR A 124 -8.68 4.32 -0.66
C TYR A 124 -8.17 5.70 -1.06
N ASN A 125 -9.00 6.54 -1.68
CA ASN A 125 -8.63 7.93 -1.92
C ASN A 125 -8.46 8.68 -0.59
N MET A 126 -7.77 9.82 -0.65
CA MET A 126 -7.40 10.57 0.55
C MET A 126 -8.61 11.00 1.38
N ARG A 127 -9.69 11.43 0.72
CA ARG A 127 -10.94 11.81 1.40
C ARG A 127 -11.51 10.64 2.20
N THR A 128 -11.56 9.45 1.62
CA THR A 128 -12.09 8.27 2.31
C THR A 128 -11.19 7.87 3.47
N VAL A 129 -9.88 7.92 3.27
CA VAL A 129 -8.89 7.70 4.33
C VAL A 129 -9.08 8.67 5.50
N LEU A 130 -9.18 9.97 5.22
CA LEU A 130 -9.44 11.00 6.24
C LEU A 130 -10.78 10.79 6.96
N ARG A 131 -11.83 10.36 6.26
CA ARG A 131 -13.14 10.07 6.88
C ARG A 131 -13.08 8.91 7.87
N HIS A 132 -12.32 7.87 7.55
CA HIS A 132 -12.27 6.65 8.38
C HIS A 132 -11.22 6.74 9.48
N MET A 133 -10.05 7.33 9.20
CA MET A 133 -8.96 7.42 10.17
C MET A 133 -8.98 8.71 11.01
N GLY A 134 -9.73 9.73 10.58
CA GLY A 134 -9.80 11.03 11.23
C GLY A 134 -8.67 11.95 10.79
N THR A 135 -8.32 12.89 11.68
CA THR A 135 -7.21 13.82 11.46
C THR A 135 -5.87 13.12 11.67
N PRO A 136 -4.92 13.19 10.72
CA PRO A 136 -3.56 12.67 10.91
C PRO A 136 -2.79 13.52 11.93
N ASP A 137 -1.82 12.91 12.61
CA ASP A 137 -0.92 13.61 13.55
C ASP A 137 0.03 14.58 12.83
N ALA A 138 0.39 14.27 11.58
CA ALA A 138 1.21 15.12 10.74
C ALA A 138 0.90 14.93 9.25
N ILE A 139 1.02 16.00 8.48
CA ILE A 139 0.91 15.99 7.02
C ILE A 139 2.16 16.62 6.43
N TYR A 140 2.66 15.99 5.37
CA TYR A 140 3.72 16.54 4.55
C TYR A 140 3.23 16.64 3.13
N PHE A 141 3.52 17.77 2.49
CA PHE A 141 3.31 17.95 1.08
C PHE A 141 4.64 18.21 0.41
N GLN A 142 4.85 17.49 -0.68
CA GLN A 142 5.99 17.63 -1.54
C GLN A 142 5.49 17.81 -2.96
N SER A 143 5.99 18.84 -3.62
CA SER A 143 5.88 18.98 -5.07
C SER A 143 7.26 19.00 -5.69
N SER A 144 7.37 18.40 -6.86
CA SER A 144 8.55 18.54 -7.70
C SER A 144 8.15 19.31 -8.95
N LEU A 145 8.77 20.50 -9.07
CA LEU A 145 8.64 21.35 -10.22
C LEU A 145 9.61 20.87 -11.30
N PRO A 146 9.12 20.56 -12.50
CA PRO A 146 9.99 20.18 -13.58
C PRO A 146 10.88 21.35 -14.01
N THR A 147 12.08 21.04 -14.48
CA THR A 147 12.98 22.03 -15.11
C THR A 147 12.50 22.44 -16.52
N ASP A 148 11.67 21.60 -17.14
CA ASP A 148 11.02 21.86 -18.42
C ASP A 148 9.63 22.48 -18.19
N VAL A 149 9.36 23.60 -18.85
CA VAL A 149 8.11 24.38 -18.77
C VAL A 149 6.90 23.60 -19.31
N ILE A 150 7.09 22.43 -19.93
CA ILE A 150 5.99 21.64 -20.50
C ILE A 150 5.71 20.37 -19.69
N ALA A 151 6.61 19.99 -18.77
CA ALA A 151 6.41 18.78 -17.98
C ALA A 151 5.35 19.00 -16.87
N PRO A 152 4.63 17.94 -16.48
CA PRO A 152 3.67 18.01 -15.38
C PRO A 152 4.40 18.15 -14.03
N ILE A 153 3.72 18.79 -13.08
CA ILE A 153 4.16 18.91 -11.69
C ILE A 153 3.82 17.59 -11.00
N SER A 154 4.81 16.93 -10.41
CA SER A 154 4.55 15.79 -9.54
C SER A 154 4.29 16.27 -8.12
N TYR A 155 3.35 15.63 -7.44
CA TYR A 155 3.04 15.96 -6.06
C TYR A 155 2.88 14.69 -5.22
N THR A 156 3.09 14.82 -3.92
CA THR A 156 2.90 13.76 -2.93
C THR A 156 2.42 14.37 -1.62
N PHE A 157 1.33 13.82 -1.09
CA PHE A 157 0.91 14.03 0.28
C PHE A 157 1.28 12.81 1.09
N THR A 158 1.86 13.01 2.26
CA THR A 158 2.14 11.95 3.24
C THR A 158 1.41 12.28 4.53
N LEU A 159 0.47 11.42 4.92
CA LEU A 159 -0.35 11.55 6.11
C LEU A 159 0.13 10.52 7.13
N TYR A 160 0.45 10.96 8.35
CA TYR A 160 0.93 10.12 9.44
C TYR A 160 -0.17 9.95 10.48
N TYR A 161 -0.52 8.70 10.80
CA TYR A 161 -1.43 8.32 11.88
C TYR A 161 -0.63 7.45 12.88
N GLN A 162 0.10 8.12 13.76
CA GLN A 162 1.06 7.51 14.68
C GLN A 162 0.37 6.58 15.68
N ASP A 163 -0.80 6.98 16.19
CA ASP A 163 -1.62 6.16 17.11
C ASP A 163 -2.08 4.85 16.45
N LYS A 164 -2.25 4.84 15.12
CA LYS A 164 -2.68 3.69 14.31
C LYS A 164 -1.53 2.94 13.65
N GLY A 165 -0.31 3.48 13.70
CA GLY A 165 0.85 2.92 12.99
C GLY A 165 0.75 3.01 11.46
N VAL A 166 -0.04 3.94 10.91
CA VAL A 166 -0.30 4.04 9.47
C VAL A 166 0.38 5.27 8.87
N VAL A 167 1.02 5.10 7.71
CA VAL A 167 1.36 6.19 6.79
C VAL A 167 0.57 6.00 5.51
N ALA A 168 -0.09 7.05 5.04
CA ALA A 168 -0.77 7.06 3.77
C ALA A 168 -0.18 8.12 2.85
N GLU A 169 0.33 7.68 1.71
CA GLU A 169 0.92 8.49 0.66
C GLU A 169 -0.01 8.54 -0.55
N PHE A 170 -0.23 9.75 -1.04
CA PHE A 170 -1.06 10.01 -2.20
C PHE A 170 -0.26 10.86 -3.16
N SER A 171 0.02 10.31 -4.34
CA SER A 171 0.84 10.99 -5.33
C SER A 171 0.18 10.98 -6.69
N GLY A 172 0.52 11.99 -7.47
CA GLY A 172 -0.05 12.20 -8.79
C GLY A 172 0.75 13.20 -9.60
N LEU A 173 0.19 13.51 -10.77
CA LEU A 173 0.73 14.51 -11.68
C LEU A 173 -0.35 15.56 -11.93
N LEU A 174 0.06 16.81 -12.06
CA LEU A 174 -0.78 17.95 -12.41
C LEU A 174 -0.21 18.61 -13.66
N ASP A 175 -1.05 18.94 -14.62
CA ASP A 175 -0.62 19.82 -15.70
C ASP A 175 -0.36 21.24 -15.15
N GLN A 176 0.54 21.98 -15.79
CA GLN A 176 0.82 23.34 -15.34
C GLN A 176 -0.42 24.23 -15.36
N GLY A 177 -0.62 24.98 -14.28
CA GLY A 177 -1.79 25.86 -14.10
C GLY A 177 -3.08 25.13 -13.74
N GLN A 178 -3.06 23.80 -13.55
CA GLN A 178 -4.17 23.10 -12.93
C GLN A 178 -4.13 23.29 -11.41
N ASN A 179 -5.31 23.48 -10.83
CA ASN A 179 -5.46 23.44 -9.39
C ASN A 179 -5.50 21.99 -8.91
N LEU A 180 -4.86 21.74 -7.79
CA LEU A 180 -4.97 20.48 -7.08
C LEU A 180 -6.34 20.45 -6.38
N CYS A 181 -7.27 19.67 -6.94
CA CYS A 181 -8.58 19.38 -6.39
C CYS A 181 -8.65 17.95 -5.86
N ILE A 182 -9.09 17.76 -4.62
CA ILE A 182 -9.00 16.47 -3.92
C ILE A 182 -9.86 15.38 -4.56
N ASP A 183 -11.02 15.76 -5.08
CA ASP A 183 -12.00 14.81 -5.64
C ASP A 183 -11.84 14.55 -7.12
N THR A 184 -11.07 15.38 -7.81
CA THR A 184 -10.94 15.32 -9.27
C THR A 184 -9.52 15.10 -9.73
N VAL A 185 -8.53 15.25 -8.84
CA VAL A 185 -7.15 15.02 -9.23
C VAL A 185 -6.91 13.52 -9.29
N PRO A 186 -6.37 13.03 -10.41
CA PRO A 186 -5.97 11.66 -10.51
C PRO A 186 -4.83 11.37 -9.51
N TYR A 187 -5.11 10.55 -8.49
CA TYR A 187 -4.05 9.92 -7.72
C TYR A 187 -3.48 8.81 -8.60
N HIS A 188 -2.29 9.00 -9.14
CA HIS A 188 -1.64 7.96 -9.93
C HIS A 188 -1.15 6.82 -9.04
N ARG A 189 -0.87 7.12 -7.78
CA ARG A 189 -0.36 6.14 -6.83
C ARG A 189 -0.84 6.44 -5.42
N ILE A 190 -1.41 5.41 -4.79
CA ILE A 190 -1.73 5.36 -3.37
C ILE A 190 -0.76 4.38 -2.74
N PHE A 191 0.01 4.83 -1.77
CA PHE A 191 0.92 3.96 -1.03
C PHE A 191 0.55 3.99 0.43
N LEU A 192 0.35 2.82 1.02
CA LEU A 192 -0.02 2.68 2.43
C LEU A 192 1.06 1.86 3.09
N ARG A 193 1.57 2.38 4.19
CA ARG A 193 2.46 1.65 5.08
C ARG A 193 1.73 1.44 6.40
N ILE A 194 1.50 0.18 6.75
CA ILE A 194 0.85 -0.21 7.99
C ILE A 194 1.91 -0.90 8.84
N ASN A 195 2.25 -0.29 9.96
CA ASN A 195 3.20 -0.83 10.92
C ASN A 195 2.42 -1.46 12.08
N ARG A 196 3.10 -2.34 12.81
CA ARG A 196 2.62 -2.83 14.09
C ARG A 196 2.37 -1.65 15.06
N ALA A 197 1.31 -1.76 15.85
CA ALA A 197 0.96 -0.76 16.86
C ALA A 197 2.16 -0.44 17.78
N GLY A 198 2.36 0.85 18.07
CA GLY A 198 3.48 1.34 18.87
C GLY A 198 4.78 1.56 18.09
N TYR A 199 4.78 1.38 16.76
CA TYR A 199 5.89 1.82 15.91
C TYR A 199 5.99 3.35 15.95
N GLU A 200 7.12 3.86 16.44
CA GLU A 200 7.38 5.30 16.48
C GLU A 200 7.89 5.76 15.10
N PHE A 201 7.12 6.64 14.46
CA PHE A 201 7.57 7.28 13.23
C PHE A 201 8.67 8.30 13.55
N ASP A 202 9.83 8.12 12.92
CA ASP A 202 10.89 9.11 12.90
C ASP A 202 10.91 9.77 11.51
N PRO A 203 10.34 10.98 11.34
CA PRO A 203 10.30 11.67 10.05
C PRO A 203 11.69 11.85 9.42
N ALA A 204 12.76 11.90 10.21
CA ALA A 204 14.12 12.01 9.69
C ALA A 204 14.60 10.71 9.04
N ARG A 205 14.18 9.56 9.57
CA ARG A 205 14.43 8.23 8.98
C ARG A 205 13.52 7.97 7.78
N GLU A 206 12.28 8.43 7.83
CA GLU A 206 11.32 8.22 6.74
C GLU A 206 11.74 8.96 5.45
N ARG A 207 12.43 10.10 5.56
CA ARG A 207 13.05 10.79 4.41
C ARG A 207 14.10 9.97 3.64
N LEU A 208 14.59 8.87 4.20
CA LEU A 208 15.55 7.99 3.51
C LEU A 208 14.88 7.07 2.49
N PHE A 209 13.56 6.84 2.62
CA PHE A 209 12.79 6.01 1.68
C PHE A 209 12.19 6.80 0.53
N LEU A 210 12.17 8.13 0.62
CA LEU A 210 11.84 8.99 -0.51
C LEU A 210 13.03 9.00 -1.49
N PRO A 211 12.80 8.83 -2.81
CA PRO A 211 13.86 8.88 -3.80
C PRO A 211 14.65 10.19 -3.65
N GLN A 212 15.90 10.11 -3.17
CA GLN A 212 16.75 11.29 -2.96
C GLN A 212 17.29 11.88 -4.26
N ASP A 213 17.08 11.18 -5.37
CA ASP A 213 17.61 11.56 -6.66
C ASP A 213 16.56 12.37 -7.43
N SER A 214 16.92 13.63 -7.72
CA SER A 214 16.59 14.40 -8.95
C SER A 214 15.61 15.57 -8.94
N PHE A 215 15.07 16.04 -7.81
CA PHE A 215 14.23 17.24 -7.83
C PHE A 215 14.62 18.29 -6.79
N ASN A 216 14.45 19.57 -7.15
CA ASN A 216 14.37 20.66 -6.18
C ASN A 216 13.10 20.42 -5.37
N ILE A 217 13.24 19.69 -4.26
CA ILE A 217 12.14 19.42 -3.34
C ILE A 217 11.88 20.72 -2.59
N GLU A 218 10.89 21.48 -3.05
CA GLU A 218 10.28 22.51 -2.22
C GLU A 218 9.27 21.80 -1.31
N THR A 219 9.67 21.58 -0.06
CA THR A 219 8.73 21.18 0.98
C THR A 219 7.94 22.43 1.32
N PHE A 220 6.77 22.60 0.72
CA PHE A 220 5.81 23.57 1.19
C PHE A 220 5.23 23.01 2.48
N LEU A 221 5.64 23.61 3.61
CA LEU A 221 4.81 23.55 4.80
C LEU A 221 3.58 24.40 4.46
N PHE A 222 2.44 23.76 4.26
CA PHE A 222 1.19 24.49 4.45
C PHE A 222 1.27 25.10 5.84
N ASP A 223 1.01 26.41 5.98
CA ASP A 223 0.91 27.08 7.29
C ASP A 223 -0.41 26.71 7.99
N MET A 224 -0.81 25.45 7.83
CA MET A 224 -2.11 24.90 8.13
C MET A 224 -1.89 23.74 9.09
N SER A 225 -2.70 23.70 10.14
CA SER A 225 -2.75 22.57 11.05
C SER A 225 -3.32 21.32 10.37
N ALA A 226 -3.11 20.15 10.97
CA ALA A 226 -3.67 18.93 10.45
C ALA A 226 -5.21 18.91 10.51
N GLU A 227 -5.78 19.56 11.52
CA GLU A 227 -7.22 19.77 11.67
C GLU A 227 -7.77 20.63 10.54
N GLU A 228 -7.17 21.80 10.29
CA GLU A 228 -7.58 22.68 9.18
C GLU A 228 -7.45 21.95 7.84
N PHE A 229 -6.36 21.21 7.62
CA PHE A 229 -6.21 20.38 6.43
C PHE A 229 -7.31 19.33 6.33
N THR A 230 -7.62 18.64 7.42
CA THR A 230 -8.67 17.62 7.41
C THR A 230 -10.03 18.23 7.11
N GLU A 231 -10.39 19.34 7.76
CA GLU A 231 -11.64 20.05 7.51
C GLU A 231 -11.73 20.52 6.07
N LEU A 232 -10.68 21.16 5.58
CA LEU A 232 -10.53 21.60 4.20
C LEU A 232 -10.76 20.45 3.21
N MET A 233 -10.15 19.31 3.49
CA MET A 233 -10.16 18.17 2.59
C MET A 233 -11.45 17.36 2.64
N LEU A 234 -12.18 17.44 3.76
CA LEU A 234 -13.49 16.81 3.93
C LEU A 234 -14.63 17.69 3.44
N ASN A 235 -14.44 19.01 3.37
CA ASN A 235 -15.39 19.91 2.73
C ASN A 235 -15.38 19.73 1.21
N ASP A 236 -16.55 19.82 0.59
CA ASP A 236 -16.66 19.70 -0.85
C ASP A 236 -16.16 21.03 -1.48
N TYR A 237 -15.38 20.93 -2.57
CA TYR A 237 -15.05 22.00 -3.53
C TYR A 237 -13.81 22.88 -3.32
N GLU A 238 -12.89 22.58 -2.41
CA GLU A 238 -11.65 23.35 -2.32
C GLU A 238 -10.54 22.75 -3.22
N CYS A 239 -10.07 23.56 -4.16
CA CYS A 239 -8.89 23.29 -4.96
C CYS A 239 -7.83 24.34 -4.66
N PHE A 240 -6.57 23.92 -4.63
CA PHE A 240 -5.45 24.81 -4.32
C PHE A 240 -4.62 25.04 -5.56
N GLU A 241 -4.18 26.28 -5.76
CA GLU A 241 -3.21 26.58 -6.80
C GLU A 241 -1.84 26.07 -6.32
N VAL A 242 -1.23 25.17 -7.09
CA VAL A 242 0.13 24.70 -6.84
C VAL A 242 1.06 25.66 -7.58
N THR A 243 1.42 26.77 -6.92
CA THR A 243 2.34 27.76 -7.48
C THR A 243 3.79 27.38 -7.19
N ALA A 244 4.66 27.56 -8.19
CA ALA A 244 6.10 27.58 -8.04
C ALA A 244 6.59 28.82 -7.28
#